data_AF-A0A7C4TIV3-F1
#
_entry.id   AF-A0A7C4TIV3-F1
#
_cell.length_a   1.000
_cell.length_b   1.000
_cell.length_c   1.000
_cell.angle_alpha   90.00
_cell.angle_beta   90.00
_cell.angle_gamma   90.00
#
_symmetry.space_group_name_H-M   'P 1'
#
loop_
_entity.id
_entity.type
_entity.pdbx_description
1 polymer ?
#
loop_
_entity_poly.entity_id
_entity_poly.type
_entity_poly.pdbx_seq_one_letter_code
_entity_poly.pdbx_strand_id
1 'polypeptide(L)'
;MGDINNIALISAAGSGKTHALTKRFLYLLLHKNNYPLNSIYAITFTKAAAYEMKSRIIDYLNVLSTGVITSEREKDVFEYFSGVFPGVEINKIAEEKKIISSTIYQI
;
A
#
# COMPACT_ATOMS: atom_id res chain seq x y z
N MET A 1 26.86 5.05 -7.80
CA MET A 1 25.85 4.22 -7.11
C MET A 1 25.30 5.08 -5.99
N GLY A 2 24.00 5.40 -6.00
CA GLY A 2 23.40 6.19 -4.92
C GLY A 2 23.37 5.38 -3.62
N ASP A 3 23.60 6.05 -2.49
CA ASP A 3 23.57 5.41 -1.17
C ASP A 3 22.21 4.76 -0.90
N ILE A 4 22.24 3.55 -0.32
CA ILE A 4 21.04 2.83 0.07
C ILE A 4 20.53 3.43 1.39
N ASN A 5 19.39 4.11 1.33
CA ASN A 5 18.73 4.64 2.53
C ASN A 5 17.87 3.55 3.20
N ASN A 6 18.36 3.01 4.31
CA ASN A 6 17.65 2.01 5.11
C ASN A 6 16.82 2.67 6.21
N ILE A 7 15.57 2.23 6.40
CA ILE A 7 14.66 2.72 7.44
C ILE A 7 14.19 1.55 8.30
N ALA A 8 14.35 1.66 9.62
CA ALA A 8 13.80 0.72 10.59
C ALA A 8 12.67 1.38 11.39
N LEU A 9 11.48 0.77 11.39
CA LEU A 9 10.34 1.23 12.18
C LEU A 9 10.24 0.41 13.48
N ILE A 10 10.60 1.03 14.60
CA ILE A 10 10.53 0.40 15.93
C ILE A 10 9.30 0.94 16.66
N SER A 11 8.47 0.06 17.20
CA SER A 11 7.33 0.48 18.01
C SER A 11 6.78 -0.65 18.90
N ALA A 12 5.95 -0.29 19.88
CA ALA A 12 5.24 -1.23 20.73
C ALA A 12 4.23 -2.12 19.95
N ALA A 13 3.82 -3.23 20.55
CA ALA A 13 2.70 -4.03 20.03
C ALA A 13 1.42 -3.16 19.93
N GLY A 14 0.58 -3.41 18.93
CA GLY A 14 -0.68 -2.69 18.73
C GLY A 14 -0.56 -1.25 18.21
N SER A 15 0.64 -0.68 18.06
CA SER A 15 0.81 0.72 17.66
C SER A 15 0.60 1.00 16.15
N GLY A 16 0.10 0.04 15.38
CA GLY A 16 -0.18 0.23 13.95
C GLY A 16 0.98 0.06 12.97
N LYS A 17 2.08 -0.66 13.32
CA LYS A 17 3.20 -0.92 12.37
C LYS A 17 2.74 -1.45 11.01
N THR A 18 1.87 -2.46 11.04
CA THR A 18 1.32 -3.06 9.82
C THR A 18 0.59 -2.00 8.99
N HIS A 19 -0.21 -1.13 9.62
CA HIS A 19 -0.92 -0.05 8.93
C HIS A 19 0.05 0.97 8.30
N ALA A 20 1.12 1.35 9.02
CA ALA A 20 2.16 2.23 8.48
C ALA A 20 2.86 1.62 7.25
N LEU A 21 3.24 0.35 7.33
CA LEU A 21 3.88 -0.37 6.21
C LEU A 21 2.92 -0.54 5.02
N THR A 22 1.64 -0.82 5.26
CA THR A 22 0.59 -0.87 4.21
C THR A 22 0.50 0.47 3.47
N LYS A 23 0.42 1.60 4.19
CA LYS A 23 0.37 2.93 3.56
C LYS A 23 1.65 3.24 2.80
N ARG A 24 2.83 2.85 3.33
CA ARG A 24 4.11 3.03 2.64
C ARG A 24 4.17 2.24 1.34
N PHE A 25 3.73 0.98 1.35
CA PHE A 25 3.66 0.17 0.14
C PHE A 25 2.76 0.82 -0.91
N LEU A 26 1.56 1.26 -0.51
CA LEU A 26 0.62 1.93 -1.40
C LEU A 26 1.20 3.23 -1.98
N TYR A 27 1.89 4.02 -1.16
CA TYR A 27 2.58 5.24 -1.63
C TYR A 27 3.63 4.94 -2.71
N LEU A 28 4.44 3.89 -2.54
CA LEU A 28 5.43 3.49 -3.54
C LEU A 28 4.76 2.99 -4.82
N LEU A 29 3.70 2.18 -4.65
CA LEU A 29 2.90 1.64 -5.76
C LEU A 29 2.29 2.74 -6.64
N LEU A 30 1.76 3.80 -6.02
CA LEU A 30 1.14 4.91 -6.73
C LEU A 30 2.19 5.86 -7.37
N HIS A 31 3.43 5.88 -6.88
CA HIS A 31 4.57 6.55 -7.51
C HIS A 31 5.18 5.72 -8.68
N LYS A 32 4.35 5.28 -9.63
CA LYS A 32 4.76 4.37 -10.72
C LYS A 32 5.96 4.85 -11.54
N ASN A 33 6.11 6.17 -11.72
CA ASN A 33 7.24 6.76 -12.47
C ASN A 33 8.59 6.53 -11.79
N ASN A 34 8.61 6.31 -10.47
CA ASN A 34 9.83 6.12 -9.70
C ASN A 34 10.04 4.65 -9.32
N TYR A 35 8.96 3.88 -9.18
CA TYR A 35 9.01 2.49 -8.71
C TYR A 35 8.09 1.60 -9.57
N PRO A 36 8.65 0.90 -10.57
CA PRO A 36 7.93 -0.14 -11.29
C PRO A 36 7.35 -1.18 -10.32
N LEU A 37 6.14 -1.68 -10.59
CA LEU A 37 5.46 -2.63 -9.69
C LEU A 37 6.30 -3.88 -9.38
N ASN A 38 7.03 -4.40 -10.37
CA ASN A 38 7.92 -5.55 -10.21
C ASN A 38 9.21 -5.27 -9.42
N SER A 39 9.43 -4.04 -8.94
CA SER A 39 10.57 -3.66 -8.10
C SER A 39 10.22 -3.51 -6.61
N ILE A 40 8.94 -3.64 -6.24
CA ILE A 40 8.47 -3.45 -4.86
C ILE A 40 8.11 -4.81 -4.27
N TYR A 41 8.82 -5.21 -3.22
CA TYR A 41 8.60 -6.48 -2.52
C TYR A 41 8.21 -6.22 -1.07
N ALA A 42 7.08 -6.77 -0.64
CA ALA A 42 6.71 -6.84 0.77
C ALA A 42 6.86 -8.27 1.27
N ILE A 43 7.64 -8.46 2.34
CA ILE A 43 7.94 -9.77 2.91
C ILE A 43 7.45 -9.81 4.35
N THR A 44 6.79 -10.90 4.74
CA THR A 44 6.25 -11.10 6.08
C THR A 44 6.61 -12.50 6.60
N PHE A 45 6.59 -12.69 7.92
CA PHE A 45 6.92 -13.99 8.53
C PHE A 45 5.74 -14.98 8.52
N THR A 46 4.49 -14.50 8.50
CA THR A 46 3.30 -15.38 8.59
C THR A 46 2.36 -15.16 7.41
N LYS A 47 1.69 -16.24 6.97
CA LYS A 47 0.62 -16.15 5.95
C LYS A 47 -0.45 -15.16 6.34
N ALA A 48 -0.81 -15.13 7.63
CA ALA A 48 -1.82 -14.23 8.16
C ALA A 48 -1.41 -12.76 7.98
N ALA A 49 -0.15 -12.40 8.25
CA ALA A 49 0.36 -11.05 8.05
C ALA A 49 0.41 -10.66 6.56
N ALA A 50 0.87 -11.56 5.69
CA ALA A 50 0.84 -11.34 4.23
C ALA A 50 -0.61 -11.08 3.75
N TYR A 51 -1.54 -11.92 4.18
CA TYR A 51 -2.95 -11.83 3.81
C TYR A 51 -3.60 -10.54 4.32
N GLU A 52 -3.36 -10.17 5.59
CA GLU A 52 -3.87 -8.94 6.17
C GLU A 52 -3.37 -7.71 5.40
N MET A 53 -2.07 -7.65 5.10
CA MET A 53 -1.48 -6.55 4.34
C MET A 53 -2.08 -6.46 2.93
N LYS A 54 -2.23 -7.61 2.25
CA LYS A 54 -2.84 -7.70 0.93
C LYS A 54 -4.29 -7.22 0.91
N SER A 55 -5.10 -7.69 1.85
CA SER A 55 -6.51 -7.28 1.97
C SER A 55 -6.60 -5.76 2.12
N ARG A 56 -5.84 -5.16 3.04
CA ARG A 56 -5.87 -3.72 3.27
C ARG A 56 -5.46 -2.90 2.05
N ILE A 57 -4.45 -3.34 1.30
CA ILE A 57 -4.04 -2.66 0.07
C ILE A 57 -5.17 -2.69 -0.95
N ILE A 58 -5.83 -3.84 -1.12
CA ILE A 58 -6.98 -3.99 -2.03
C ILE A 58 -8.14 -3.09 -1.59
N ASP A 59 -8.46 -3.06 -0.29
CA ASP A 59 -9.52 -2.22 0.26
C ASP A 59 -9.25 -0.73 0.01
N TYR A 60 -8.02 -0.27 0.26
CA TYR A 60 -7.64 1.12 0.00
C TYR A 60 -7.69 1.45 -1.49
N LEU A 61 -7.24 0.56 -2.37
CA LEU A 61 -7.36 0.77 -3.82
C LEU A 61 -8.82 0.83 -4.27
N ASN A 62 -9.71 0.02 -3.67
CA ASN A 62 -11.14 0.08 -3.96
C ASN A 62 -11.71 1.45 -3.59
N VAL A 63 -11.50 1.89 -2.35
CA VAL A 63 -11.95 3.22 -1.86
C VAL A 63 -11.44 4.33 -2.76
N LEU A 64 -10.16 4.28 -3.10
CA LEU A 64 -9.51 5.26 -3.95
C LEU A 64 -10.03 5.25 -5.40
N SER A 65 -10.45 4.10 -5.93
CA SER A 65 -11.02 3.99 -7.28
C SER A 65 -12.50 4.40 -7.36
N THR A 66 -13.29 4.07 -6.34
CA THR A 66 -14.75 4.27 -6.37
C THR A 66 -15.18 5.58 -5.70
N GLY A 67 -14.33 6.14 -4.83
CA GLY A 67 -14.70 7.24 -3.94
C GLY A 67 -15.73 6.86 -2.88
N VAL A 68 -16.10 5.58 -2.78
CA VAL A 68 -17.07 5.09 -1.78
C VAL A 68 -16.33 4.91 -0.47
N ILE A 69 -16.65 5.76 0.50
CA ILE A 69 -16.06 5.79 1.83
C ILE A 69 -17.08 5.25 2.83
N THR A 70 -16.71 4.22 3.60
CA THR A 70 -17.58 3.54 4.57
C THR A 70 -17.07 3.62 6.01
N SER A 71 -15.86 4.14 6.23
CA SER A 71 -15.31 4.35 7.57
C SER A 71 -14.37 5.56 7.65
N GLU A 72 -14.13 6.09 8.85
CA GLU A 72 -13.19 7.21 9.06
C GLU A 72 -11.77 6.85 8.59
N ARG A 73 -11.37 5.59 8.77
CA ARG A 73 -10.06 5.11 8.26
C ARG A 73 -9.98 5.19 6.73
N GLU A 74 -11.05 4.89 6.04
CA GLU A 74 -11.09 4.97 4.57
C GLU A 74 -11.11 6.41 4.11
N LYS A 75 -11.78 7.29 4.85
CA LYS A 75 -11.75 8.73 4.63
C LYS A 75 -10.34 9.30 4.76
N ASP A 76 -9.64 8.97 5.85
CA ASP A 76 -8.24 9.40 6.08
C ASP A 76 -7.32 8.98 4.93
N VAL A 77 -7.50 7.74 4.45
CA VAL A 77 -6.74 7.20 3.32
C VAL A 77 -7.09 7.95 2.04
N PHE A 78 -8.39 8.11 1.75
CA PHE A 78 -8.85 8.78 0.55
C PHE A 78 -8.35 10.22 0.47
N GLU A 79 -8.52 11.00 1.54
CA GLU A 79 -8.08 12.40 1.60
C GLU A 79 -6.56 12.52 1.45
N TYR A 80 -5.78 11.72 2.18
CA TYR A 80 -4.33 11.75 2.09
C TYR A 80 -3.83 11.42 0.69
N PHE A 81 -4.27 10.31 0.10
CA PHE A 81 -3.76 9.87 -1.19
C PHE A 81 -4.30 10.72 -2.35
N SER A 82 -5.53 11.22 -2.29
CA SER A 82 -6.05 12.15 -3.29
C SER A 82 -5.30 13.48 -3.28
N GLY A 83 -4.87 13.94 -2.10
CA GLY A 83 -4.06 15.16 -1.95
C GLY A 83 -2.61 14.99 -2.42
N VAL A 84 -1.98 13.84 -2.12
CA VAL A 84 -0.59 13.55 -2.51
C VAL A 84 -0.46 13.21 -4.00
N PHE A 85 -1.48 12.57 -4.58
CA PHE A 85 -1.48 12.08 -5.95
C PHE A 85 -2.62 12.68 -6.79
N PRO A 86 -2.66 14.01 -6.99
CA PRO A 86 -3.71 14.64 -7.77
C PRO A 86 -3.65 14.14 -9.22
N GLY A 87 -4.78 13.64 -9.74
CA GLY A 87 -4.88 13.19 -11.13
C GLY A 87 -4.31 11.81 -11.44
N VAL A 88 -3.91 11.01 -10.43
CA VAL A 88 -3.66 9.59 -10.67
C VAL A 88 -5.01 8.92 -10.99
N GLU A 89 -5.13 8.38 -12.21
CA GLU A 89 -6.28 7.55 -12.59
C GLU A 89 -6.21 6.20 -11.88
N ILE A 90 -6.75 6.15 -10.67
CA ILE A 90 -6.73 4.96 -9.81
C ILE A 90 -7.44 3.78 -10.49
N ASN A 91 -8.37 4.06 -11.40
CA ASN A 91 -9.04 3.07 -12.24
C ASN A 91 -8.05 2.17 -13.00
N LYS A 92 -6.94 2.70 -13.53
CA LYS A 92 -5.89 1.90 -14.20
C LYS A 92 -5.08 1.03 -13.24
N ILE A 93 -4.98 1.42 -11.97
CA ILE A 93 -4.22 0.69 -10.94
C ILE A 93 -5.08 -0.43 -10.32
N ALA A 94 -6.38 -0.20 -10.19
CA ALA A 94 -7.35 -1.21 -9.78
C ALA A 94 -7.46 -2.36 -10.80
N GLU A 95 -7.24 -2.11 -12.09
CA GLU A 95 -7.19 -3.16 -13.13
C GLU A 95 -5.99 -4.11 -12.94
N GLU A 96 -4.90 -3.64 -12.31
CA GLU A 96 -3.70 -4.45 -12.00
C GLU A 96 -3.80 -5.22 -10.66
N LYS A 97 -5.00 -5.30 -10.05
CA LYS A 97 -5.26 -6.00 -8.77
C LYS A 97 -4.60 -7.37 -8.66
N LYS A 98 -4.56 -8.15 -9.74
CA LYS A 98 -3.94 -9.49 -9.78
C LYS A 98 -2.42 -9.45 -9.61
N ILE A 99 -1.76 -8.38 -10.09
CA ILE A 99 -0.32 -8.19 -10.03
C ILE A 99 0.10 -7.71 -8.64
N ILE A 100 -0.64 -6.77 -8.04
CA ILE A 100 -0.44 -6.31 -6.65
C ILE A 100 -0.56 -7.48 -5.66
N SER A 101 -1.46 -8.41 -5.98
CA SER A 101 -1.65 -9.66 -5.25
C SER A 101 -0.41 -10.57 -5.20
N SER A 102 0.49 -10.45 -6.18
CA SER A 102 1.66 -11.32 -6.36
C SER A 102 2.95 -10.79 -5.73
N THR A 103 3.00 -9.53 -5.27
CA THR A 103 4.22 -8.88 -4.76
C THR A 103 4.36 -8.88 -3.23
N ILE A 104 3.42 -9.53 -2.53
CA ILE A 104 3.42 -9.67 -1.06
C ILE A 104 3.64 -11.14 -0.73
N TYR A 105 4.76 -11.43 -0.10
CA TYR A 105 5.26 -12.79 0.13
C TYR A 105 5.34 -13.10 1.62
N GLN A 106 5.26 -14.39 1.91
CA GLN A 106 5.68 -14.95 3.19
C GLN A 106 7.01 -15.68 2.97
N ILE A 107 7.94 -15.54 3.92
CA ILE A 107 9.15 -16.38 4.02
C ILE A 107 9.00 -17.42 5.12
#